data_AF-A0A3D8GUJ4-F1
#
_entry.id   AF-A0A3D8GUJ4-F1
#
_cell.length_a   1.000
_cell.length_b   1.000
_cell.length_c   1.000
_cell.angle_alpha   90.00
_cell.angle_beta   90.00
_cell.angle_gamma   90.00
#
_symmetry.space_group_name_H-M   'P 1'
#
loop_
_entity.id
_entity.type
_entity.pdbx_description
1 polymer ?
#
loop_
_entity_poly.entity_id
_entity_poly.type
_entity_poly.pdbx_seq_one_letter_code
_entity_poly.pdbx_strand_id
1 'polypeptide(L)'
;MKIITRDQLEQLFQIFQPKLDLTNIITIVDEDLEKVLHYFLILKEFGQEITAGSPFTTEQILYSQYYWYVYFKNQYFSKYGYDAGMDQQAFKLIEHIAYELNDEVNWDFLEQITNDLETGHEC
;
A
#
# COMPACT_ATOMS: atom_id res chain seq x y z
N MET A 1 -15.92 1.92 -1.05
CA MET A 1 -14.64 2.54 -0.67
C MET A 1 -13.86 2.88 -1.95
N LYS A 2 -12.87 3.77 -1.92
CA LYS A 2 -11.97 4.00 -3.07
C LYS A 2 -10.53 3.94 -2.60
N ILE A 3 -9.67 3.31 -3.41
CA ILE A 3 -8.22 3.29 -3.22
C ILE A 3 -7.65 4.62 -3.74
N ILE A 4 -6.62 5.13 -3.05
CA ILE A 4 -5.83 6.27 -3.52
C ILE A 4 -5.02 5.78 -4.73
N THR A 5 -5.37 6.31 -5.90
CA THR A 5 -4.80 5.89 -7.18
C THR A 5 -3.35 6.36 -7.35
N ARG A 6 -2.66 5.80 -8.35
CA ARG A 6 -1.30 6.21 -8.72
C ARG A 6 -1.17 7.72 -8.91
N ASP A 7 -2.08 8.34 -9.66
CA ASP A 7 -2.08 9.78 -9.92
C ASP A 7 -2.18 10.61 -8.63
N GLN A 8 -3.03 10.19 -7.70
CA GLN A 8 -3.19 10.87 -6.41
C GLN A 8 -1.93 10.74 -5.55
N LEU A 9 -1.29 9.58 -5.56
CA LEU A 9 -0.02 9.39 -4.85
C LEU A 9 1.11 10.23 -5.46
N GLU A 10 1.23 10.28 -6.78
CA GLU A 10 2.21 11.13 -7.47
C GLU A 10 2.02 12.61 -7.09
N GLN A 11 0.78 13.08 -6.99
CA GLN A 11 0.48 14.43 -6.49
C GLN A 11 0.93 14.60 -5.04
N LEU A 12 0.67 13.63 -4.17
CA LEU A 12 1.15 13.66 -2.78
C LEU A 12 2.68 13.71 -2.70
N PHE A 13 3.40 12.96 -3.54
CA PHE A 13 4.87 13.02 -3.62
C PHE A 13 5.37 14.42 -4.01
N GLN A 14 4.71 15.10 -4.94
CA GLN A 14 5.09 16.46 -5.33
C GLN A 14 4.83 17.49 -4.23
N ILE A 15 3.74 17.33 -3.48
CA ILE A 15 3.32 18.27 -2.43
C ILE A 15 4.16 18.10 -1.17
N PHE A 16 4.33 16.86 -0.70
CA PHE A 16 4.95 16.57 0.59
C PHE A 16 6.46 16.40 0.50
N GLN A 17 7.02 16.11 -0.68
CA GLN A 17 8.43 15.75 -0.89
C GLN A 17 8.98 14.86 0.24
N PRO A 18 8.29 13.74 0.55
CA PRO A 18 8.62 12.94 1.71
C PRO A 18 10.03 12.35 1.57
N LYS A 19 10.81 12.42 2.65
CA LYS A 19 12.06 11.66 2.75
C LYS A 19 11.74 10.29 3.32
N LEU A 20 11.45 9.35 2.42
CA LEU A 20 11.16 7.96 2.78
C LEU A 20 12.38 7.30 3.44
N ASP A 21 12.15 6.51 4.49
CA ASP A 21 13.22 5.68 5.06
C ASP A 21 13.43 4.44 4.19
N LEU A 22 14.48 4.48 3.36
CA LEU A 22 14.84 3.36 2.48
C LEU A 22 15.71 2.30 3.19
N THR A 23 16.02 2.47 4.48
CA THR A 23 17.02 1.68 5.21
C THR A 23 16.66 0.20 5.33
N ASN A 24 15.36 -0.13 5.31
CA ASN A 24 14.86 -1.51 5.39
C ASN A 24 14.25 -2.03 4.08
N ILE A 25 14.54 -1.36 2.96
CA ILE A 25 14.00 -1.75 1.66
C ILE A 25 14.83 -2.90 1.08
N ILE A 26 14.12 -3.88 0.54
CA ILE A 26 14.72 -4.93 -0.29
C ILE A 26 15.35 -4.24 -1.49
N THR A 27 16.63 -4.49 -1.77
CA THR A 27 17.30 -3.91 -2.93
C THR A 27 16.59 -4.35 -4.22
N ILE A 28 15.77 -3.47 -4.77
CA ILE A 28 15.03 -3.68 -6.01
C ILE A 28 15.83 -3.03 -7.13
N VAL A 29 16.12 -3.80 -8.18
CA VAL A 29 16.86 -3.29 -9.36
C VAL A 29 15.91 -2.63 -10.35
N ASP A 30 14.61 -2.88 -10.21
CA ASP A 30 13.56 -2.44 -11.11
C ASP A 30 12.91 -1.13 -10.65
N GLU A 31 13.16 -0.04 -11.38
CA GLU A 31 12.68 1.31 -11.03
C GLU A 31 11.16 1.42 -10.93
N ASP A 32 10.42 0.60 -11.68
CA ASP A 32 8.95 0.61 -11.65
C ASP A 32 8.44 -0.04 -10.36
N LEU A 33 9.02 -1.19 -9.98
CA LEU A 33 8.70 -1.87 -8.73
C LEU A 33 9.15 -1.05 -7.49
N GLU A 34 10.25 -0.31 -7.59
CA GLU A 34 10.68 0.65 -6.57
C GLU A 34 9.63 1.75 -6.35
N LYS A 35 9.08 2.33 -7.42
CA LYS A 35 8.01 3.34 -7.31
C LYS A 35 6.77 2.79 -6.63
N VAL A 36 6.39 1.56 -6.96
CA VAL A 36 5.25 0.91 -6.29
C VAL A 36 5.52 0.74 -4.80
N LEU A 37 6.74 0.39 -4.41
CA LEU A 37 7.10 0.33 -3.01
C LEU A 37 7.00 1.71 -2.34
N HIS A 38 7.43 2.78 -3.02
CA HIS A 38 7.30 4.15 -2.53
C HIS A 38 5.82 4.53 -2.26
N TYR A 39 4.89 4.09 -3.09
CA TYR A 39 3.45 4.27 -2.87
C TYR A 39 2.95 3.66 -1.57
N PHE A 40 3.43 2.46 -1.23
CA PHE A 40 3.15 1.86 0.06
C PHE A 40 3.80 2.65 1.21
N LEU A 41 5.06 3.05 1.05
CA LEU A 41 5.83 3.71 2.12
C LEU A 41 5.28 5.08 2.48
N ILE A 42 4.88 5.90 1.50
CA ILE A 42 4.29 7.21 1.80
C ILE A 42 2.99 7.08 2.60
N LEU A 43 2.16 6.08 2.30
CA LEU A 43 0.92 5.83 3.04
C LEU A 43 1.19 5.34 4.45
N LYS A 44 2.23 4.52 4.62
CA LYS A 44 2.66 3.99 5.92
C LYS A 44 3.29 5.04 6.82
N GLU A 45 4.21 5.83 6.29
CA GLU A 45 5.03 6.77 7.07
C GLU A 45 4.32 8.12 7.26
N PHE A 46 3.58 8.59 6.25
CA PHE A 46 2.97 9.92 6.22
C PHE A 46 1.42 9.87 6.28
N GLY A 47 0.82 8.72 6.59
CA GLY A 47 -0.64 8.55 6.58
C GLY A 47 -1.40 9.57 7.42
N GLN A 48 -0.87 9.94 8.59
CA GLN A 48 -1.46 10.96 9.46
C GLN A 48 -1.35 12.38 8.86
N GLU A 49 -0.21 12.72 8.27
CA GLU A 49 0.01 14.01 7.61
C GLU A 49 -0.85 14.16 6.35
N ILE A 50 -1.01 13.08 5.58
CA ILE A 50 -1.90 13.03 4.43
C ILE A 50 -3.35 13.26 4.89
N THR A 51 -3.79 12.59 5.96
CA THR A 51 -5.15 12.76 6.50
C THR A 51 -5.37 14.18 7.04
N ALA A 52 -4.34 14.83 7.58
CA ALA A 52 -4.42 16.21 8.05
C ALA A 52 -4.40 17.25 6.92
N GLY A 53 -3.74 16.95 5.80
CA GLY A 53 -3.52 17.88 4.67
C GLY A 53 -4.37 17.61 3.42
N SER A 54 -5.13 16.52 3.38
CA SER A 54 -5.87 16.04 2.20
C SER A 54 -7.28 15.56 2.57
N PRO A 55 -8.22 15.43 1.63
CA PRO A 55 -9.57 14.93 1.92
C PRO A 55 -9.65 13.42 2.18
N PHE A 56 -8.52 12.72 2.27
CA PHE A 56 -8.48 11.28 2.49
C PHE A 56 -8.76 10.93 3.95
N THR A 57 -9.53 9.87 4.18
CA THR A 57 -9.79 9.37 5.53
C THR A 57 -8.71 8.38 5.96
N THR A 58 -8.51 8.21 7.28
CA THR A 58 -7.63 7.16 7.83
C THR A 58 -7.96 5.79 7.25
N GLU A 59 -9.25 5.48 7.13
CA GLU A 59 -9.74 4.24 6.52
C GLU A 59 -9.27 4.09 5.06
N GLN A 60 -9.37 5.13 4.25
CA GLN A 60 -8.88 5.11 2.86
C GLN A 60 -7.36 4.92 2.79
N ILE A 61 -6.60 5.55 3.69
CA ILE A 61 -5.14 5.39 3.77
C ILE A 61 -4.79 3.93 4.08
N LEU A 62 -5.45 3.34 5.07
CA LEU A 62 -5.24 1.97 5.53
C LEU A 62 -5.52 0.94 4.43
N TYR A 63 -6.65 1.03 3.74
CA TYR A 63 -6.94 0.12 2.63
C TYR A 63 -6.01 0.36 1.42
N SER A 64 -5.65 1.61 1.15
CA SER A 64 -4.70 1.92 0.07
C SER A 64 -3.30 1.38 0.38
N GLN A 65 -2.87 1.46 1.63
CA GLN A 65 -1.61 0.89 2.09
C GLN A 65 -1.56 -0.62 1.83
N TYR A 66 -2.64 -1.34 2.19
CA TYR A 66 -2.74 -2.77 1.90
C TYR A 66 -2.74 -3.06 0.39
N TYR A 67 -3.53 -2.31 -0.39
CA TYR A 67 -3.59 -2.46 -1.85
C TYR A 67 -2.20 -2.33 -2.49
N TRP A 68 -1.49 -1.23 -2.23
CA TRP A 68 -0.19 -0.96 -2.85
C TRP A 68 0.88 -1.95 -2.39
N TYR A 69 0.80 -2.46 -1.16
CA TYR A 69 1.67 -3.52 -0.69
C TYR A 69 1.42 -4.86 -1.40
N VAL A 70 0.15 -5.28 -1.53
CA VAL A 70 -0.19 -6.54 -2.22
C VAL A 70 0.16 -6.46 -3.70
N TYR A 71 -0.09 -5.31 -4.35
CA TYR A 71 0.32 -5.09 -5.73
C TYR A 71 1.85 -5.17 -5.88
N PHE A 72 2.61 -4.48 -5.01
CA PHE A 72 4.07 -4.61 -4.95
C PHE A 72 4.52 -6.07 -4.78
N LYS A 73 3.94 -6.79 -3.81
CA LYS A 73 4.25 -8.19 -3.50
C LYS A 73 4.05 -9.08 -4.73
N ASN A 74 2.91 -8.97 -5.41
CA ASN A 74 2.57 -9.80 -6.57
C ASN A 74 3.54 -9.54 -7.74
N GLN A 75 3.90 -8.29 -7.97
CA GLN A 75 4.88 -7.91 -8.99
C GLN A 75 6.29 -8.41 -8.62
N TYR A 76 6.67 -8.32 -7.34
CA TYR A 76 7.93 -8.84 -6.83
C TYR A 76 8.00 -10.36 -6.99
N PHE A 77 6.96 -11.12 -6.59
CA PHE A 77 6.92 -12.58 -6.73
C PHE A 77 7.03 -13.04 -8.17
N SER A 78 6.40 -12.31 -9.09
CA SER A 78 6.46 -12.61 -10.51
C SER A 78 7.87 -12.41 -11.10
N LYS A 79 8.68 -11.50 -10.55
CA LYS A 79 10.03 -11.18 -11.04
C LYS A 79 11.15 -11.93 -10.30
N TYR A 80 11.06 -12.02 -8.98
CA TYR A 80 12.13 -12.50 -8.10
C TYR A 80 11.80 -13.83 -7.40
N GLY A 81 10.57 -14.32 -7.55
CA GLY A 81 10.09 -15.54 -6.90
C GLY A 81 9.42 -15.27 -5.55
N TYR A 82 8.78 -16.31 -5.03
CA TYR A 82 7.99 -16.26 -3.81
C TYR A 82 8.84 -15.96 -2.56
N ASP A 83 8.36 -15.05 -1.71
CA ASP A 83 8.94 -14.71 -0.42
C ASP A 83 7.87 -14.79 0.69
N ALA A 84 8.00 -15.81 1.56
CA ALA A 84 7.04 -16.03 2.64
C ALA A 84 6.99 -14.88 3.66
N GLY A 85 8.09 -14.13 3.82
CA GLY A 85 8.13 -12.95 4.68
C GLY A 85 7.19 -11.85 4.16
N MET A 86 7.08 -11.69 2.84
CA MET A 86 6.16 -10.71 2.26
C MET A 86 4.70 -11.06 2.49
N ASP A 87 4.32 -12.34 2.44
CA ASP A 87 2.96 -12.77 2.76
C ASP A 87 2.64 -12.53 4.24
N GLN A 88 3.56 -12.85 5.15
CA GLN A 88 3.40 -12.54 6.57
C GLN A 88 3.19 -11.05 6.83
N GLN A 89 3.88 -10.18 6.09
CA GLN A 89 3.68 -8.73 6.18
C GLN A 89 2.31 -8.30 5.66
N ALA A 90 1.77 -8.93 4.60
CA ALA A 90 0.41 -8.65 4.14
C ALA A 90 -0.62 -8.99 5.23
N PHE A 91 -0.46 -10.11 5.93
CA PHE A 91 -1.32 -10.46 7.07
C PHE A 91 -1.21 -9.45 8.21
N LYS A 92 0.00 -9.00 8.56
CA LYS A 92 0.19 -7.96 9.58
C LYS A 92 -0.46 -6.63 9.23
N LEU A 93 -0.52 -6.28 7.95
CA LEU A 93 -1.24 -5.08 7.50
C LEU A 93 -2.75 -5.23 7.75
N ILE A 94 -3.34 -6.41 7.49
CA ILE A 94 -4.75 -6.66 7.82
C ILE A 94 -4.99 -6.54 9.32
N GLU A 95 -4.12 -7.12 10.15
CA GLU A 95 -4.20 -6.98 11.61
C GLU A 95 -4.10 -5.51 12.05
N HIS A 96 -3.23 -4.73 11.41
CA HIS A 96 -3.11 -3.29 11.67
C HIS A 96 -4.38 -2.53 11.29
N ILE A 97 -4.99 -2.84 10.13
CA ILE A 97 -6.29 -2.26 9.73
C ILE A 97 -7.36 -2.58 10.78
N ALA A 98 -7.43 -3.84 11.23
CA ALA A 98 -8.38 -4.26 12.26
C ALA A 98 -8.18 -3.50 13.57
N TYR A 99 -6.93 -3.31 13.98
CA TYR A 99 -6.61 -2.55 15.17
C TYR A 99 -7.02 -1.07 15.06
N GLU A 100 -6.63 -0.40 13.97
CA GLU A 100 -6.89 1.04 13.78
C GLU A 100 -8.39 1.34 13.57
N LEU A 101 -9.13 0.42 12.96
CA LEU A 101 -10.57 0.55 12.74
C LEU A 101 -11.42 -0.07 13.85
N ASN A 102 -10.84 -0.43 15.01
CA ASN A 102 -11.56 -1.04 16.14
C ASN A 102 -12.43 -2.24 15.74
N ASP A 103 -11.88 -3.15 14.93
CA ASP A 103 -12.54 -4.35 14.38
C ASP A 103 -13.65 -4.07 13.35
N GLU A 104 -13.91 -2.82 12.98
CA GLU A 104 -14.86 -2.42 11.93
C GLU A 104 -14.27 -2.59 10.51
N VAL A 105 -13.57 -3.69 10.27
CA VAL A 105 -12.94 -3.99 8.98
C VAL A 105 -14.00 -4.37 7.95
N ASN A 106 -13.93 -3.75 6.78
CA ASN A 106 -14.68 -4.13 5.60
C ASN A 106 -13.98 -5.29 4.89
N TRP A 107 -14.27 -6.51 5.36
CA TRP A 107 -13.72 -7.75 4.81
C TRP A 107 -14.06 -7.96 3.33
N ASP A 108 -15.26 -7.58 2.90
CA ASP A 108 -15.69 -7.64 1.50
C ASP A 108 -14.78 -6.78 0.60
N PHE A 109 -14.38 -5.61 1.09
CA PHE A 109 -13.48 -4.74 0.36
C PHE A 109 -12.03 -5.27 0.32
N LEU A 110 -11.53 -5.90 1.39
CA LEU A 110 -10.21 -6.57 1.36
C LEU A 110 -10.18 -7.75 0.38
N GLU A 111 -11.25 -8.55 0.36
CA GLU A 111 -11.40 -9.64 -0.59
C GLU A 111 -11.46 -9.11 -2.02
N GLN A 112 -12.20 -8.03 -2.26
CA GLN A 112 -12.26 -7.36 -3.56
C GLN A 112 -10.86 -6.92 -4.02
N ILE A 113 -10.09 -6.24 -3.17
CA ILE A 113 -8.71 -5.81 -3.48
C ILE A 113 -7.86 -7.00 -3.92
N THR A 114 -7.94 -8.10 -3.17
CA THR A 114 -7.14 -9.30 -3.44
C THR A 114 -7.52 -9.90 -4.80
N ASN A 115 -8.82 -10.06 -5.06
CA ASN A 115 -9.34 -10.61 -6.31
C ASN A 115 -8.99 -9.74 -7.53
N ASP A 116 -9.11 -8.42 -7.42
CA ASP A 116 -8.76 -7.48 -8.51
C ASP A 116 -7.26 -7.60 -8.86
N LEU A 117 -6.41 -7.72 -7.84
CA LEU A 117 -4.96 -7.83 -7.99
C LEU A 117 -4.51 -9.22 -8.51
N GLU A 118 -5.26 -10.28 -8.22
CA GLU A 118 -5.01 -11.63 -8.78
C GLU A 118 -5.47 -11.74 -10.24
N THR A 119 -6.50 -11.00 -10.64
CA THR A 119 -7.04 -10.99 -12.01
C THR A 119 -6.37 -9.97 -12.94
N GLY A 120 -5.46 -9.14 -12.40
CA GLY A 120 -4.66 -8.18 -13.17
C GLY A 120 -5.35 -6.83 -13.40
N HIS A 121 -6.36 -6.47 -12.61
CA HIS A 121 -6.98 -5.14 -12.65
C HIS A 121 -6.27 -4.18 -11.69
N GLU A 122 -5.71 -3.11 -12.26
CA GLU A 122 -5.16 -1.97 -11.51
C GLU A 122 -6.23 -0.90 -11.29
N CYS A 123 -6.18 -0.23 -10.12
CA CYS A 123 -7.09 0.86 -9.73
C CYS A 123 -6.60 2.25 -10.15
#